data_AF-W7SP38-F1
#
_entry.id   AF-W7SP38-F1
#
_cell.length_a   1.000
_cell.length_b   1.000
_cell.length_c   1.000
_cell.angle_alpha   90.00
_cell.angle_beta   90.00
_cell.angle_gamma   90.00
#
_symmetry.space_group_name_H-M   'P 1'
#
loop_
_entity.id
_entity.type
_entity.pdbx_description
1 polymer ?
#
loop_
_entity_poly.entity_id
_entity_poly.type
_entity_poly.pdbx_seq_one_letter_code
_entity_poly.pdbx_strand_id
1 'polypeptide(L)'
;MWPRGAGTDQTDRQARAIADAISYPRQADAMGYAHAVLALNHAGAQVMEATDLHQKDLKAPQVHLVIQLRYTDCDKPTIFGCGGREIDRTVCYGFDLTYYAVVNGPSVVDCP
;
A
#
# COMPACT_ATOMS: atom_id res chain seq x y z
N MET A 1 4.20 -0.24 -18.16
CA MET A 1 4.66 0.08 -16.80
C MET A 1 4.36 1.56 -16.59
N TRP A 2 3.49 1.91 -15.63
CA TRP A 2 3.05 3.30 -15.40
C TRP A 2 4.19 4.14 -14.79
N PRO A 3 4.26 5.45 -15.07
CA PRO A 3 5.25 6.31 -14.44
C PRO A 3 5.08 6.35 -12.92
N ARG A 4 6.20 6.24 -12.21
CA ARG A 4 6.24 6.35 -10.75
C ARG A 4 5.91 7.78 -10.31
N GLY A 5 5.12 7.90 -9.24
CA GLY A 5 4.77 9.16 -8.60
C GLY A 5 5.21 9.21 -7.14
N ALA A 6 5.18 10.40 -6.54
CA ALA A 6 5.60 10.62 -5.15
C ALA A 6 4.53 10.22 -4.11
N GLY A 7 3.36 9.72 -4.55
CA GLY A 7 2.17 9.62 -3.72
C GLY A 7 1.43 10.96 -3.63
N THR A 8 0.20 10.90 -3.13
CA THR A 8 -0.69 12.03 -2.89
C THR A 8 -1.38 11.82 -1.54
N ASP A 9 -1.97 12.87 -0.96
CA ASP A 9 -2.80 12.73 0.25
C ASP A 9 -3.91 11.68 0.09
N GLN A 10 -4.42 11.49 -1.12
CA GLN A 10 -5.42 10.47 -1.41
C GLN A 10 -4.82 9.07 -1.32
N THR A 11 -3.67 8.82 -1.95
CA THR A 11 -3.03 7.50 -1.91
C THR A 11 -2.47 7.18 -0.52
N ASP A 12 -2.03 8.19 0.23
CA ASP A 12 -1.61 8.03 1.64
C ASP A 12 -2.80 7.59 2.51
N ARG A 13 -3.96 8.25 2.37
CA ARG A 13 -5.19 7.87 3.09
C ARG A 13 -5.65 6.47 2.69
N GLN A 14 -5.58 6.13 1.40
CA GLN A 14 -5.96 4.80 0.92
C GLN A 14 -5.01 3.72 1.46
N ALA A 15 -3.70 3.96 1.47
CA ALA A 15 -2.74 3.02 2.03
C ALA A 15 -2.97 2.78 3.52
N ARG A 16 -3.29 3.84 4.29
CA ARG A 16 -3.67 3.72 5.72
C ARG A 16 -4.96 2.92 5.90
N ALA A 17 -5.98 3.19 5.09
CA ALA A 17 -7.24 2.44 5.15
C ALA A 17 -7.04 0.94 4.87
N ILE A 18 -6.19 0.60 3.89
CA ILE A 18 -5.82 -0.80 3.60
C ILE A 18 -5.09 -1.41 4.79
N ALA A 19 -4.08 -0.73 5.33
CA ALA A 19 -3.29 -1.18 6.45
C ALA A 19 -4.16 -1.46 7.69
N ASP A 20 -5.08 -0.55 8.02
CA ASP A 20 -6.03 -0.71 9.10
C ASP A 20 -6.98 -1.90 8.85
N ALA A 21 -7.51 -2.03 7.64
CA ALA A 21 -8.47 -3.07 7.28
C ALA A 21 -7.87 -4.49 7.27
N ILE A 22 -6.59 -4.65 6.92
CA ILE A 22 -5.92 -5.96 6.97
C ILE A 22 -5.32 -6.28 8.34
N SER A 23 -5.18 -5.29 9.22
CA SER A 23 -4.66 -5.50 10.58
C SER A 23 -5.60 -6.37 11.43
N TYR A 24 -6.89 -6.42 11.07
CA TYR A 24 -7.89 -7.27 11.71
C TYR A 24 -8.96 -7.77 10.71
N PRO A 25 -9.26 -9.08 10.67
CA PRO A 25 -8.74 -10.14 11.52
C PRO A 25 -7.29 -10.52 11.16
N ARG A 26 -6.54 -10.97 12.17
CA ARG A 26 -5.13 -11.39 12.05
C ARG A 26 -4.99 -12.49 10.99
N GLN A 27 -3.96 -12.38 10.18
CA GLN A 27 -3.57 -13.42 9.23
C GLN A 27 -2.42 -14.28 9.78
N ALA A 28 -2.32 -15.52 9.31
CA ALA A 28 -1.32 -16.47 9.82
C ALA A 28 0.10 -16.14 9.34
N ASP A 29 0.23 -15.64 8.11
CA ASP A 29 1.47 -15.41 7.39
C ASP A 29 1.32 -14.28 6.36
N ALA A 30 2.42 -13.93 5.69
CA ALA A 30 2.47 -12.89 4.67
C ALA A 30 1.49 -13.11 3.52
N MET A 31 1.29 -14.37 3.10
CA MET A 31 0.34 -14.70 2.03
C MET A 31 -1.11 -14.46 2.46
N GLY A 32 -1.46 -14.78 3.70
CA GLY A 32 -2.77 -14.44 4.26
C GLY A 32 -3.03 -12.93 4.23
N TYR A 33 -2.03 -12.10 4.57
CA TYR A 33 -2.17 -10.65 4.45
C TYR A 33 -2.24 -10.18 3.00
N ALA A 34 -1.47 -10.76 2.08
CA ALA A 34 -1.59 -10.47 0.65
C ALA A 34 -3.00 -10.76 0.12
N HIS A 35 -3.57 -11.92 0.50
CA HIS A 35 -4.94 -12.27 0.17
C HIS A 35 -5.95 -11.31 0.79
N ALA A 36 -5.74 -10.88 2.03
CA ALA A 36 -6.59 -9.88 2.68
C ALA A 36 -6.60 -8.56 1.88
N VAL A 37 -5.43 -8.06 1.46
CA VAL A 37 -5.33 -6.86 0.61
C VAL A 37 -6.12 -7.03 -0.69
N LEU A 38 -5.94 -8.16 -1.38
CA LEU A 38 -6.63 -8.43 -2.64
C LEU A 38 -8.15 -8.58 -2.45
N ALA A 39 -8.60 -9.12 -1.31
CA ALA A 39 -10.01 -9.29 -0.99
C ALA A 39 -10.73 -7.97 -0.68
N LEU A 40 -10.02 -6.94 -0.22
CA LEU A 40 -10.61 -5.63 0.07
C LEU A 40 -11.15 -4.92 -1.19
N ASN A 41 -10.78 -5.40 -2.38
CA ASN A 41 -11.20 -4.83 -3.68
C ASN A 41 -11.05 -3.29 -3.74
N HIS A 42 -10.07 -2.74 -3.00
CA HIS A 42 -9.77 -1.32 -3.03
C HIS A 42 -9.23 -0.98 -4.42
N ALA A 43 -9.94 -0.06 -5.09
CA ALA A 43 -9.71 0.41 -6.46
C ALA A 43 -8.23 0.39 -6.88
N GLY A 44 -7.78 -0.73 -7.47
CA GLY A 44 -6.46 -0.85 -8.09
C GLY A 44 -5.27 -1.10 -7.16
N ALA A 45 -5.49 -1.52 -5.91
CA ALA A 45 -4.40 -1.99 -5.06
C ALA A 45 -3.86 -3.35 -5.55
N GLN A 46 -2.54 -3.44 -5.78
CA GLN A 46 -1.85 -4.67 -6.13
C GLN A 46 -0.82 -5.01 -5.06
N VAL A 47 -0.64 -6.28 -4.75
CA VAL A 47 0.45 -6.71 -3.85
C VAL A 47 1.69 -6.94 -4.69
N MET A 48 2.77 -6.23 -4.38
CA MET A 48 4.06 -6.33 -5.07
C MET A 48 5.00 -7.28 -4.35
N GLU A 49 4.99 -7.26 -3.02
CA GLU A 49 5.81 -8.12 -2.17
C GLU A 49 5.04 -8.50 -0.91
N ALA A 50 5.22 -9.74 -0.48
CA ALA A 50 4.73 -10.25 0.79
C ALA A 50 5.76 -11.24 1.34
N THR A 51 6.42 -10.88 2.45
CA THR A 51 7.54 -11.63 3.00
C THR A 51 7.34 -11.90 4.49
N ASP A 52 7.47 -13.16 4.90
CA ASP A 52 7.53 -13.52 6.31
C ASP A 52 8.92 -13.20 6.88
N LEU A 53 8.96 -12.32 7.87
CA LEU A 53 10.13 -12.02 8.66
C LEU A 53 10.18 -13.03 9.81
N HIS A 54 11.11 -13.99 9.76
CA HIS A 54 11.24 -15.08 10.75
C HIS A 54 11.70 -14.59 12.14
N GLN A 55 10.87 -13.77 12.79
CA GLN A 55 11.11 -13.22 14.11
C GLN A 55 10.37 -14.02 15.18
N LYS A 56 11.03 -14.26 16.31
CA LYS A 56 10.45 -14.99 17.45
C LYS A 56 9.70 -14.08 18.43
N ASP A 57 9.92 -12.77 18.36
CA ASP A 57 9.27 -11.79 19.23
C ASP A 57 7.91 -11.38 18.63
N LEU A 58 6.86 -11.36 19.46
CA LEU A 58 5.52 -10.93 19.08
C LEU A 58 5.43 -9.42 18.81
N LYS A 59 6.37 -8.64 19.36
CA LYS A 59 6.47 -7.19 19.14
C LYS A 59 7.35 -6.82 17.94
N ALA A 60 8.15 -7.76 17.44
CA ALA A 60 8.96 -7.53 16.26
C ALA A 60 8.09 -7.69 14.99
N PRO A 61 8.37 -6.91 13.92
CA PRO A 61 7.82 -7.15 12.60
C PRO A 61 7.93 -8.63 12.19
N GLN A 62 6.80 -9.25 11.88
CA GLN A 62 6.72 -10.64 11.42
C GLN A 62 6.41 -10.73 9.93
N VAL A 63 5.83 -9.69 9.34
CA VAL A 63 5.49 -9.65 7.93
C VAL A 63 5.88 -8.30 7.36
N HIS A 64 6.53 -8.32 6.20
CA HIS A 64 6.72 -7.16 5.34
C HIS A 64 5.78 -7.24 4.15
N LEU A 65 5.05 -6.16 3.87
CA LEU A 65 4.19 -6.04 2.71
C LEU A 65 4.51 -4.78 1.92
N VAL A 66 4.55 -4.92 0.59
CA VAL A 66 4.59 -3.79 -0.33
C VAL A 66 3.37 -3.87 -1.25
N ILE A 67 2.57 -2.81 -1.26
CA ILE A 67 1.42 -2.67 -2.15
C ILE A 67 1.66 -1.55 -3.15
N GLN A 68 1.19 -1.72 -4.38
CA GLN A 68 1.14 -0.68 -5.40
C GLN A 68 -0.28 -0.12 -5.49
N LEU A 69 -0.40 1.20 -5.48
CA LEU A 69 -1.64 1.91 -5.77
C LEU A 69 -1.51 2.64 -7.11
N ARG A 70 -2.58 2.59 -7.90
CA ARG A 70 -2.74 3.39 -9.12
C ARG A 70 -3.55 4.64 -8.79
N TYR A 71 -3.14 5.76 -9.33
CA TYR A 71 -3.87 7.01 -9.21
C TYR A 71 -3.67 7.86 -10.47
N THR A 72 -4.62 8.73 -10.74
CA THR A 72 -4.55 9.64 -11.89
C THR A 72 -4.05 11.00 -11.39
N ASP A 73 -3.04 11.52 -12.08
CA ASP A 73 -2.42 12.82 -11.85
C ASP A 73 -2.66 13.74 -13.05
N CYS A 74 -2.44 15.05 -12.90
CA CYS A 74 -2.57 16.01 -14.01
C CYS A 74 -1.18 16.50 -14.43
N ASP A 75 -0.90 16.59 -15.73
CA ASP A 75 0.30 17.28 -16.22
C ASP A 75 0.29 18.79 -15.89
N LYS A 76 -0.90 19.39 -15.87
CA LYS A 76 -1.17 20.79 -15.57
C LYS A 76 -2.41 20.89 -14.67
N PRO A 77 -2.25 20.84 -13.35
CA PRO A 77 -3.38 21.02 -12.43
C PRO A 77 -3.90 22.47 -12.49
N THR A 78 -5.22 22.63 -12.48
CA THR A 78 -5.93 23.92 -12.42
C THR A 78 -6.99 23.88 -11.32
N ILE A 79 -7.56 25.03 -10.97
CA ILE A 79 -8.64 25.13 -9.98
C ILE A 79 -9.92 24.37 -10.37
N PHE A 80 -10.09 24.01 -11.64
CA PHE A 80 -11.26 23.27 -12.16
C PHE A 80 -10.96 21.80 -12.52
N GLY A 81 -9.75 21.30 -12.22
CA GLY A 81 -9.31 19.95 -12.57
C GLY A 81 -8.06 19.95 -13.45
N CYS A 82 -7.88 18.93 -14.30
CA CYS A 82 -6.75 18.90 -15.22
C CYS A 82 -6.97 19.91 -16.36
N GLY A 83 -6.09 20.92 -16.47
CA GLY A 83 -6.04 21.83 -17.61
C GLY A 83 -5.25 21.27 -18.80
N GLY A 84 -4.94 19.98 -18.76
CA GLY A 84 -4.14 19.24 -19.73
C GLY A 84 -4.46 17.75 -19.65
N ARG A 85 -3.46 16.89 -19.91
CA ARG A 85 -3.68 15.45 -19.97
C ARG A 85 -3.63 14.82 -18.57
N GLU A 86 -4.58 13.94 -18.31
CA GLU A 86 -4.50 12.98 -17.20
C GLU A 86 -3.35 11.99 -17.42
N ILE A 87 -2.59 11.74 -16.37
CA ILE A 87 -1.45 10.84 -16.35
C ILE A 87 -1.69 9.83 -15.23
N ASP A 88 -1.99 8.61 -15.60
CA ASP A 88 -2.01 7.51 -14.64
C ASP A 88 -0.59 7.24 -14.13
N ARG A 89 -0.46 7.26 -12.81
CA ARG A 89 0.77 7.00 -12.07
C ARG A 89 0.59 5.84 -11.11
N THR A 90 1.72 5.28 -10.69
CA THR A 90 1.77 4.30 -9.61
C THR A 90 2.65 4.79 -8.48
N VAL A 91 2.30 4.38 -7.26
CA VAL A 91 3.12 4.57 -6.06
C VAL A 91 3.08 3.27 -5.26
N CYS A 92 4.21 2.91 -4.63
CA CYS A 92 4.26 1.76 -3.75
C CYS A 92 4.37 2.18 -2.29
N TYR A 93 3.62 1.49 -1.43
CA TYR A 93 3.64 1.67 0.01
C TYR A 93 4.13 0.39 0.66
N GLY A 94 5.15 0.53 1.49
CA GLY A 94 5.66 -0.54 2.35
C GLY A 94 5.11 -0.38 3.75
N PHE A 95 4.78 -1.50 4.40
CA PHE A 95 4.50 -1.52 5.82
C PHE A 95 4.84 -2.88 6.44
N ASP A 96 5.16 -2.82 7.73
CA ASP A 96 5.52 -3.97 8.54
C ASP A 96 4.41 -4.28 9.53
N LEU A 97 4.04 -5.56 9.62
CA LEU A 97 3.03 -6.04 10.55
C LEU A 97 3.68 -6.90 11.64
N THR A 98 3.29 -6.65 12.87
CA THR A 98 3.52 -7.57 14.00
C THR A 98 2.39 -8.58 14.10
N TYR A 99 2.44 -9.38 15.16
CA TYR A 99 1.31 -10.21 15.55
C TYR A 99 0.00 -9.43 15.80
N TYR A 100 0.10 -8.18 16.28
CA TYR A 100 -1.07 -7.41 16.77
C TYR A 100 -1.54 -6.32 15.81
N ALA A 101 -0.63 -5.67 15.09
CA ALA A 101 -0.94 -4.52 14.27
C ALA A 101 0.21 -4.19 13.30
N VAL A 102 -0.08 -3.27 12.37
CA VAL A 102 0.93 -2.55 11.60
C VAL A 102 1.78 -1.71 12.55
N VAL A 103 3.11 -1.83 12.48
CA VAL A 103 4.04 -1.11 13.37
C VAL A 103 4.95 -0.13 12.64
N ASN A 104 5.22 -0.36 11.36
CA ASN A 104 5.95 0.60 10.51
C ASN A 104 5.15 0.84 9.24
N GLY A 105 5.04 2.10 8.82
CA GLY A 105 4.28 2.51 7.64
C GLY A 105 2.76 2.61 7.90
N PRO A 106 1.95 2.76 6.84
CA PRO A 106 2.35 2.77 5.43
C PRO A 106 3.19 3.98 5.04
N SER A 107 4.31 3.72 4.38
CA SER A 107 5.25 4.74 3.89
C SER A 107 5.57 4.50 2.42
N VAL A 108 5.82 5.57 1.66
CA VAL A 108 6.20 5.45 0.25
C VAL A 108 7.56 4.76 0.14
N VAL A 109 7.63 3.72 -0.69
CA VAL A 109 8.85 2.92 -0.95
C VAL A 109 9.05 2.71 -2.44
N ASP A 110 10.25 2.31 -2.84
CA ASP A 110 10.52 1.85 -4.19
C ASP A 110 9.69 0.63 -4.56
N CYS A 111 9.11 0.64 -5.76
CA CYS A 111 8.30 -0.46 -6.24
C CYS A 111 9.25 -1.59 -6.64
N PRO A 112 9.09 -2.79 -6.05
CA PRO A 112 9.81 -3.99 -6.49
C PRO A 112 9.55 -4.33 -7.96
#